data_AF-A0A9W6Z614-F1
#
_entry.id   AF-A0A9W6Z614-F1
#
_cell.length_a   1.000
_cell.length_b   1.000
_cell.length_c   1.000
_cell.angle_alpha   90.00
_cell.angle_beta   90.00
_cell.angle_gamma   90.00
#
_symmetry.space_group_name_H-M   'P 1'
#
loop_
_entity.id
_entity.type
_entity.pdbx_description
1 polymer ?
#
loop_
_entity_poly.entity_id
_entity_poly.type
_entity_poly.pdbx_seq_one_letter_code
_entity_poly.pdbx_strand_id
1 'polypeptide(L)'
;GGAKKKDPIKQQGWLEKKNRGGRRKFSKRYFRLIQKDGQEHGSPVLAYFTSELATKSKGFILIEGCTVEVTSKPASMGKGKGTFTFELRHPQRGIRELRCLNEGNLISWVDALKNSLREYEMECRQVDERNPQARQKRRSSINLAAAAMGNESDEEPEYMGFGGAGSDAKT
;
A
#
# COMPACT_ATOMS: atom_id res chain seq x y z
N GLY A 1 -20.20 2.62 -31.09
CA GLY A 1 -20.02 2.46 -29.63
C GLY A 1 -18.72 1.71 -29.39
N GLY A 2 -17.72 2.38 -28.82
CA GLY A 2 -16.44 1.73 -28.50
C GLY A 2 -16.64 0.74 -27.36
N ALA A 3 -16.45 -0.54 -27.62
CA ALA A 3 -16.40 -1.55 -26.57
C ALA A 3 -15.28 -1.15 -25.59
N LYS A 4 -15.66 -0.80 -24.35
CA LYS A 4 -14.69 -0.61 -23.28
C LYS A 4 -13.94 -1.94 -23.14
N LYS A 5 -12.66 -1.97 -23.54
CA LYS A 5 -11.80 -3.13 -23.29
C LYS A 5 -11.83 -3.40 -21.80
N LYS A 6 -12.17 -4.64 -21.42
CA LYS A 6 -12.13 -5.06 -20.02
C LYS A 6 -10.66 -5.11 -19.60
N ASP A 7 -10.33 -4.48 -18.48
CA ASP A 7 -8.99 -4.52 -17.91
C ASP A 7 -8.55 -5.99 -17.75
N PRO A 8 -7.34 -6.37 -18.21
CA PRO A 8 -6.86 -7.73 -18.10
C PRO A 8 -6.67 -8.12 -16.62
N ILE A 9 -7.23 -9.26 -16.24
CA ILE A 9 -7.10 -9.82 -14.88
C ILE A 9 -5.84 -10.69 -14.85
N LYS A 10 -4.86 -10.29 -14.04
CA LYS A 10 -3.59 -11.03 -13.87
C LYS A 10 -3.68 -12.14 -12.82
N GLN A 11 -4.50 -11.94 -11.80
CA GLN A 11 -4.72 -12.92 -10.73
C GLN A 11 -6.07 -12.64 -10.06
N GLN A 12 -6.79 -13.68 -9.65
CA GLN A 12 -8.04 -13.52 -8.89
C GLN A 12 -8.27 -14.66 -7.91
N GLY A 13 -9.10 -14.42 -6.90
CA GLY A 13 -9.43 -15.42 -5.90
C GLY A 13 -9.78 -14.86 -4.54
N TRP A 14 -10.16 -15.75 -3.63
CA TRP A 14 -10.56 -15.40 -2.28
C TRP A 14 -9.36 -15.16 -1.37
N LEU A 15 -9.35 -14.01 -0.71
CA LEU A 15 -8.41 -13.66 0.35
C LEU A 15 -9.17 -13.09 1.55
N GLU A 16 -8.54 -13.14 2.72
CA GLU A 16 -9.05 -12.44 3.90
C GLU A 16 -8.27 -11.14 4.10
N LYS A 17 -8.99 -10.03 4.26
CA LYS A 17 -8.39 -8.71 4.46
C LYS A 17 -8.64 -8.21 5.86
N LYS A 18 -7.60 -7.75 6.55
CA LYS A 18 -7.73 -7.08 7.86
C LYS A 18 -8.57 -5.80 7.73
N ASN A 19 -9.53 -5.62 8.63
CA ASN A 19 -10.35 -4.41 8.67
C ASN A 19 -9.65 -3.31 9.47
N ARG A 20 -9.78 -2.05 9.01
CA ARG A 20 -9.35 -0.88 9.78
C ARG A 20 -10.32 -0.67 10.94
N GLY A 21 -9.82 -0.57 12.18
CA GLY A 21 -10.64 -0.24 13.36
C GLY A 21 -11.04 -1.37 14.30
N GLY A 22 -10.51 -2.59 14.14
CA GLY A 22 -10.73 -3.66 15.13
C GLY A 22 -9.55 -4.62 15.19
N ARG A 23 -8.97 -4.82 16.39
CA ARG A 23 -7.65 -5.44 16.60
C ARG A 23 -7.48 -6.83 15.94
N ARG A 24 -8.54 -7.55 15.55
CA ARG A 24 -8.46 -8.92 14.96
C ARG A 24 -9.53 -9.30 13.93
N LYS A 25 -10.30 -8.36 13.36
CA LYS A 25 -11.39 -8.73 12.42
C LYS A 25 -10.88 -8.80 10.98
N PHE A 26 -10.85 -10.01 10.43
CA PHE A 26 -10.63 -10.27 9.00
C PHE A 26 -11.97 -10.36 8.27
N SER A 27 -11.96 -10.03 6.99
CA SER A 27 -13.12 -10.21 6.13
C SER A 27 -12.71 -10.87 4.83
N LYS A 28 -13.35 -12.01 4.55
CA LYS A 28 -13.23 -12.71 3.28
C LYS A 28 -13.78 -11.86 2.15
N ARG A 29 -12.98 -11.65 1.10
CA ARG A 29 -13.34 -10.89 -0.10
C ARG A 29 -12.76 -11.59 -1.32
N TYR A 30 -13.44 -11.43 -2.44
CA TYR A 30 -12.92 -11.88 -3.73
C TYR A 30 -12.06 -10.77 -4.31
N PHE A 31 -10.80 -11.07 -4.62
CA PHE A 31 -9.83 -10.12 -5.13
C PHE A 31 -9.57 -10.34 -6.61
N ARG A 32 -9.30 -9.24 -7.32
CA ARG A 32 -8.82 -9.23 -8.70
C ARG A 32 -7.65 -8.26 -8.80
N LEU A 33 -6.50 -8.77 -9.24
CA LEU A 33 -5.35 -7.98 -9.62
C LEU A 33 -5.53 -7.60 -11.09
N ILE A 34 -5.66 -6.30 -11.33
CA ILE A 34 -5.91 -5.73 -12.65
C ILE A 34 -4.89 -4.65 -12.94
N GLN A 35 -4.58 -4.45 -14.22
CA GLN A 35 -3.86 -3.28 -14.69
C GLN A 35 -4.92 -2.32 -15.21
N LYS A 36 -5.09 -1.18 -14.54
CA LYS A 36 -6.19 -0.26 -14.87
C LYS A 36 -5.74 0.66 -16.00
N ASP A 37 -6.33 0.51 -17.17
CA ASP A 37 -6.03 1.39 -18.30
C ASP A 37 -6.73 2.75 -18.10
N GLY A 38 -5.96 3.84 -18.03
CA GLY A 38 -6.53 5.19 -17.91
C GLY A 38 -5.72 6.24 -17.14
N GLN A 39 -4.57 5.88 -16.55
CA GLN A 39 -3.51 6.83 -16.20
C GLN A 39 -2.31 6.60 -17.13
N GLU A 40 -1.40 7.58 -17.22
CA GLU A 40 -0.30 7.60 -18.20
C GLU A 40 0.49 6.28 -18.29
N HIS A 41 0.47 5.47 -17.22
CA HIS A 41 0.90 4.08 -17.18
C HIS A 41 -0.12 3.31 -16.34
N GLY A 42 -0.74 2.25 -16.87
CA GLY A 42 -1.84 1.56 -16.18
C GLY A 42 -1.38 1.05 -14.82
N SER A 43 -1.73 1.76 -13.73
CA SER A 43 -1.24 1.38 -12.40
C SER A 43 -1.84 0.03 -12.01
N PRO A 44 -1.03 -0.88 -11.43
CA PRO A 44 -1.56 -2.13 -10.92
C PRO A 44 -2.47 -1.83 -9.72
N VAL A 45 -3.66 -2.40 -9.77
CA VAL A 45 -4.70 -2.22 -8.76
C VAL A 45 -5.20 -3.57 -8.28
N LEU A 46 -5.31 -3.69 -6.96
CA LEU A 46 -5.93 -4.84 -6.33
C LEU A 46 -7.36 -4.48 -5.91
N ALA A 47 -8.32 -4.80 -6.79
CA ALA A 47 -9.75 -4.58 -6.58
C ALA A 47 -10.35 -5.72 -5.75
N TYR A 48 -11.32 -5.41 -4.89
CA TYR A 48 -11.99 -6.45 -4.08
C TYR A 48 -13.50 -6.30 -4.03
N PHE A 49 -14.16 -7.44 -3.90
CA PHE A 49 -15.58 -7.64 -4.08
C PHE A 49 -16.17 -8.44 -2.92
N THR A 50 -17.48 -8.30 -2.70
CA THR A 50 -18.21 -9.11 -1.71
C THR A 50 -18.40 -10.54 -2.20
N SER A 51 -18.51 -10.75 -3.51
CA SER A 51 -18.60 -12.05 -4.16
C SER A 51 -17.87 -12.05 -5.50
N GLU A 52 -17.62 -13.24 -6.03
CA GLU A 52 -16.98 -13.43 -7.34
C GLU A 52 -17.81 -12.86 -8.49
N LEU A 53 -19.14 -13.00 -8.42
CA LEU A 53 -20.07 -12.51 -9.44
C LEU A 53 -20.42 -11.02 -9.30
N ALA A 54 -19.91 -10.34 -8.27
CA ALA A 54 -20.21 -8.94 -8.08
C ALA A 54 -19.62 -8.09 -9.21
N THR A 55 -20.48 -7.25 -9.78
CA THR A 55 -20.13 -6.29 -10.84
C THR A 55 -19.49 -5.01 -10.28
N LYS A 56 -19.86 -4.63 -9.05
CA LYS A 56 -19.34 -3.45 -8.37
C LYS A 56 -18.30 -3.84 -7.32
N SER A 57 -17.11 -3.23 -7.40
CA SER A 57 -16.08 -3.41 -6.39
C SER A 57 -16.50 -2.76 -5.07
N LYS A 58 -16.13 -3.39 -3.96
CA LYS A 58 -16.30 -2.83 -2.62
C LYS A 58 -15.21 -1.80 -2.31
N GLY A 59 -14.05 -1.94 -2.96
CA GLY A 59 -12.97 -0.98 -2.94
C GLY A 59 -11.78 -1.50 -3.74
N PHE A 60 -10.69 -0.73 -3.68
CA PHE A 60 -9.45 -1.04 -4.36
C PHE A 60 -8.24 -0.67 -3.49
N ILE A 61 -7.10 -1.28 -3.79
CA ILE A 61 -5.81 -0.99 -3.19
C ILE A 61 -4.86 -0.66 -4.34
N LEU A 62 -4.36 0.57 -4.37
CA LEU A 62 -3.26 0.96 -5.26
C LEU A 62 -1.98 0.34 -4.74
N ILE A 63 -1.34 -0.50 -5.56
CA ILE A 63 -0.16 -1.24 -5.14
C ILE A 63 1.15 -0.64 -5.68
N GLU A 64 1.11 0.33 -6.59
CA GLU A 64 2.29 1.07 -7.05
C GLU A 64 3.16 1.55 -5.87
N GLY A 65 4.48 1.31 -5.92
CA GLY A 65 5.39 1.67 -4.83
C GLY A 65 5.23 0.88 -3.53
N CYS A 66 4.40 -0.17 -3.49
CA CYS A 66 4.33 -1.07 -2.34
C CYS A 66 5.44 -2.15 -2.41
N THR A 67 5.94 -2.58 -1.25
CA THR A 67 6.66 -3.85 -1.12
C THR A 67 5.70 -4.97 -0.69
N VAL A 68 6.00 -6.21 -1.11
CA VAL A 68 5.21 -7.41 -0.79
C VAL A 68 6.05 -8.33 0.10
N GLU A 69 5.63 -8.51 1.36
CA GLU A 69 6.35 -9.30 2.36
C GLU A 69 5.48 -10.43 2.91
N VAL A 70 6.04 -11.63 3.05
CA VAL A 70 5.36 -12.75 3.73
C VAL A 70 5.67 -12.67 5.22
N THR A 71 4.65 -12.50 6.05
CA THR A 71 4.82 -12.22 7.49
C THR A 71 4.46 -13.39 8.39
N SER A 72 3.73 -14.39 7.91
CA SER A 72 3.53 -15.62 8.67
C SER A 72 3.34 -16.83 7.76
N LYS A 73 4.09 -17.90 8.04
CA LYS A 73 3.77 -19.27 7.62
C LYS A 73 3.20 -20.00 8.83
N PRO A 74 2.14 -20.81 8.70
CA PRO A 74 1.67 -21.63 9.81
C PRO A 74 2.83 -22.47 10.32
N ALA A 75 3.03 -22.48 11.65
CA ALA A 75 4.03 -23.33 12.26
C ALA A 75 3.72 -24.79 11.89
N SER A 76 4.76 -25.55 11.53
CA SER A 76 4.66 -26.99 11.26
C SER A 76 4.34 -27.73 12.55
N MET A 77 3.08 -27.69 12.99
CA MET A 77 2.59 -28.41 14.16
C MET A 77 1.12 -28.77 13.94
N GLY A 78 0.90 -29.99 13.47
CA GLY A 78 -0.33 -30.77 13.70
C GLY A 78 -1.62 -30.26 13.08
N LYS A 79 -2.06 -30.89 11.97
CA LYS A 79 -3.47 -31.01 11.51
C LYS A 79 -4.36 -29.75 11.61
N GLY A 80 -3.81 -28.55 11.56
CA GLY A 80 -4.54 -27.28 11.61
C GLY A 80 -4.70 -26.67 10.22
N LYS A 81 -5.85 -26.07 9.94
CA LYS A 81 -6.05 -25.17 8.78
C LYS A 81 -5.18 -23.93 8.99
N GLY A 82 -3.94 -23.97 8.50
CA GLY A 82 -3.00 -22.86 8.64
C GLY A 82 -3.40 -21.67 7.76
N THR A 83 -3.47 -20.47 8.33
CA THR A 83 -3.58 -19.23 7.56
C THR A 83 -2.19 -18.70 7.25
N PHE A 84 -1.97 -18.34 5.99
CA PHE A 84 -0.73 -17.75 5.49
C PHE A 84 -0.94 -16.25 5.34
N THR A 85 -0.04 -15.42 5.85
CA THR A 85 -0.21 -13.95 5.85
C THR A 85 0.88 -13.29 5.02
N PHE A 86 0.47 -12.30 4.23
CA PHE A 86 1.37 -11.39 3.55
C PHE A 86 0.88 -9.94 3.68
N GLU A 87 1.81 -9.01 3.55
CA GLU A 87 1.59 -7.59 3.72
C GLU A 87 1.97 -6.83 2.45
N LEU A 88 1.15 -5.84 2.12
CA LEU A 88 1.50 -4.78 1.16
C LEU A 88 1.89 -3.55 1.98
N ARG A 89 3.14 -3.12 1.90
CA ARG A 89 3.67 -1.99 2.65
C ARG A 89 3.93 -0.83 1.71
N HIS A 90 3.23 0.28 1.93
CA HIS A 90 3.51 1.54 1.23
C HIS A 90 4.02 2.57 2.23
N PRO A 91 5.11 3.31 1.91
CA PRO A 91 5.66 4.30 2.84
C PRO A 91 4.62 5.36 3.27
N GLN A 92 3.77 5.79 2.34
CA GLN A 92 2.75 6.82 2.62
C GLN A 92 1.34 6.29 2.91
N ARG A 93 0.99 5.07 2.46
CA ARG A 93 -0.39 4.53 2.54
C ARG A 93 -0.54 3.49 3.66
N GLY A 94 0.55 3.20 4.35
CA GLY A 94 0.67 2.23 5.43
C GLY A 94 0.56 0.79 4.94
N ILE A 95 0.31 -0.10 5.89
CA ILE A 95 0.31 -1.55 5.68
C ILE A 95 -1.09 -2.06 5.32
N ARG A 96 -1.18 -3.06 4.45
CA ARG A 96 -2.38 -3.87 4.20
C ARG A 96 -2.05 -5.33 4.42
N GLU A 97 -2.66 -5.94 5.43
CA GLU A 97 -2.49 -7.36 5.76
C GLU A 97 -3.57 -8.20 5.07
N LEU A 98 -3.13 -9.22 4.33
CA LEU A 98 -3.96 -10.17 3.58
C LEU A 98 -3.60 -11.61 3.98
N ARG A 99 -4.60 -12.50 3.99
CA ARG A 99 -4.41 -13.92 4.32
C ARG A 99 -4.94 -14.86 3.24
N CYS A 100 -4.19 -15.96 3.06
CA CYS A 100 -4.51 -17.12 2.26
C CYS A 100 -4.78 -18.33 3.17
N LEU A 101 -5.61 -19.27 2.69
CA LEU A 101 -5.94 -20.51 3.41
C LEU A 101 -4.96 -21.67 3.13
N ASN A 102 -4.11 -21.52 2.11
CA ASN A 102 -3.12 -22.54 1.75
C ASN A 102 -1.87 -21.87 1.16
N GLU A 103 -0.76 -22.61 1.14
CA GLU A 103 0.55 -22.12 0.71
C GLU A 103 0.60 -21.85 -0.79
N GLY A 104 -0.02 -22.70 -1.61
CA GLY A 104 -0.06 -22.51 -3.07
C GLY A 104 -0.69 -21.17 -3.46
N ASN A 105 -1.78 -20.79 -2.79
CA ASN A 105 -2.42 -19.48 -2.97
C ASN A 105 -1.50 -18.34 -2.49
N LEU A 106 -0.80 -18.51 -1.37
CA LEU A 106 0.17 -17.51 -0.91
C LEU A 106 1.23 -17.25 -2.00
N ILE A 107 1.88 -18.31 -2.47
CA ILE A 107 2.95 -18.23 -3.49
C ILE A 107 2.40 -17.56 -4.75
N SER A 108 1.30 -18.08 -5.28
CA SER A 108 0.67 -17.54 -6.50
C SER A 108 0.30 -16.06 -6.38
N TRP A 109 -0.25 -15.63 -5.25
CA TRP A 109 -0.58 -14.21 -5.04
C TRP A 109 0.65 -13.32 -4.89
N VAL A 110 1.64 -13.75 -4.09
CA VAL A 110 2.86 -12.97 -3.87
C VAL A 110 3.63 -12.81 -5.18
N ASP A 111 3.75 -13.86 -5.98
CA ASP A 111 4.42 -13.82 -7.28
C ASP A 111 3.68 -12.91 -8.26
N ALA A 112 2.36 -13.04 -8.37
CA ALA A 112 1.56 -12.19 -9.25
C ALA A 112 1.67 -10.70 -8.88
N LEU A 113 1.70 -10.38 -7.58
CA LEU A 113 1.86 -9.01 -7.09
C LEU A 113 3.26 -8.47 -7.40
N LYS A 114 4.31 -9.23 -7.10
CA LYS A 114 5.70 -8.83 -7.37
C LYS A 114 5.95 -8.65 -8.87
N ASN A 115 5.46 -9.56 -9.70
CA ASN A 115 5.58 -9.46 -11.16
C ASN A 115 4.85 -8.22 -11.69
N SER A 116 3.62 -7.97 -11.21
CA SER A 116 2.86 -6.78 -11.62
C SER A 116 3.54 -5.46 -11.23
N LEU A 117 4.19 -5.40 -10.07
CA LEU A 117 4.96 -4.23 -9.64
C LEU A 117 6.20 -4.03 -10.51
N ARG A 118 6.93 -5.12 -10.77
CA ARG A 118 8.11 -5.09 -11.64
C ARG A 118 7.79 -4.65 -13.06
N GLU A 119 6.71 -5.16 -13.63
CA GLU A 119 6.23 -4.77 -14.95
C GLU A 119 5.89 -3.27 -15.00
N TYR A 120 5.15 -2.77 -14.00
CA TYR A 120 4.83 -1.34 -13.89
C TYR A 120 6.07 -0.45 -13.76
N GLU A 121 7.06 -0.85 -12.96
CA GLU A 121 8.33 -0.13 -12.82
C GLU A 121 9.11 -0.09 -14.13
N MET A 122 9.16 -1.20 -14.87
CA MET A 122 9.81 -1.25 -16.18
C MET A 122 9.10 -0.36 -17.20
N GLU A 123 7.77 -0.40 -17.26
CA GLU A 123 6.98 0.48 -18.14
C GLU A 123 7.25 1.96 -17.82
N CYS A 124 7.24 2.34 -16.54
CA CYS A 124 7.54 3.69 -16.11
C CYS A 124 8.93 4.15 -16.54
N ARG A 125 9.94 3.28 -16.43
CA ARG A 125 11.32 3.57 -16.82
C ARG A 125 11.49 3.73 -18.33
N GLN A 126 10.88 2.85 -19.13
CA GLN A 126 10.92 2.96 -20.59
C GLN A 126 10.31 4.29 -21.06
N VAL A 127 9.29 4.77 -20.39
CA VAL A 127 8.69 6.09 -20.69
C VAL A 127 9.62 7.22 -20.29
N ASP A 128 10.26 7.16 -19.12
CA ASP A 128 11.24 8.18 -18.71
C ASP A 128 12.43 8.26 -19.69
N GLU A 129 12.87 7.12 -20.23
CA GLU A 129 13.92 7.05 -21.24
C GLU A 129 13.47 7.60 -22.60
N ARG A 130 12.20 7.36 -22.98
CA ARG A 130 11.62 7.91 -24.24
C ARG A 130 11.20 9.37 -24.14
N ASN A 131 10.95 9.89 -22.93
CA ASN A 131 10.52 11.26 -22.68
C ASN A 131 11.14 11.81 -21.38
N PRO A 132 12.37 12.37 -21.43
CA PRO A 132 13.05 12.87 -20.25
C PRO A 132 12.33 14.05 -19.56
N GLN A 133 11.42 14.75 -20.25
CA GLN A 133 10.59 15.79 -19.65
C GLN A 133 9.52 15.21 -18.69
N ALA A 134 9.05 13.98 -18.91
CA ALA A 134 8.12 13.29 -18.01
C ALA A 134 8.80 12.95 -16.67
N ARG A 135 10.08 12.57 -16.70
CA ARG A 135 10.91 12.36 -15.50
C ARG A 135 11.03 13.63 -14.66
N GLN A 136 11.22 14.78 -15.31
CA GLN A 136 11.36 16.07 -14.63
C GLN A 136 10.04 16.52 -13.98
N LYS A 137 8.88 16.24 -14.62
CA LYS A 137 7.55 16.47 -14.03
C LYS A 137 7.26 15.56 -12.83
N ARG A 138 7.63 14.27 -12.89
CA ARG A 138 7.48 13.34 -11.75
C ARG A 138 8.40 13.69 -10.57
N ARG A 139 9.64 14.11 -10.84
CA ARG A 139 10.56 14.53 -9.77
C ARG A 139 10.12 15.84 -9.12
N SER A 140 9.64 16.80 -9.91
CA SER A 140 9.14 18.07 -9.37
C SER A 140 7.89 17.86 -8.51
N SER A 141 6.95 17.00 -8.90
CA SER A 141 5.77 16.71 -8.07
C SER A 141 6.12 15.97 -6.78
N ILE A 142 7.07 15.02 -6.81
CA ILE A 142 7.57 14.33 -5.61
C ILE A 142 8.28 15.32 -4.66
N ASN A 143 9.13 16.19 -5.18
CA ASN A 143 9.85 17.19 -4.38
C ASN A 143 8.90 18.24 -3.78
N LEU A 144 7.87 18.66 -4.53
CA LEU A 144 6.86 19.59 -4.03
C LEU A 144 6.03 18.96 -2.90
N ALA A 145 5.65 17.68 -3.04
CA ALA A 145 4.95 16.95 -2.01
C ALA A 145 5.83 16.69 -0.77
N ALA A 146 7.12 16.43 -0.96
CA ALA A 146 8.07 16.31 0.15
C ALA A 146 8.29 17.66 0.88
N ALA A 147 8.39 18.76 0.15
CA ALA A 147 8.54 20.11 0.72
C ALA A 147 7.29 20.55 1.50
N ALA A 148 6.09 20.23 1.02
CA ALA A 148 4.85 20.49 1.73
C ALA A 148 4.72 19.71 3.06
N MET A 149 5.47 18.62 3.22
CA MET A 149 5.51 17.82 4.47
C MET A 149 6.70 18.17 5.37
N GLY A 150 7.63 19.01 4.93
CA GLY A 150 8.86 19.38 5.66
C GLY A 150 8.79 20.72 6.38
N ASN A 151 7.62 21.35 6.48
CA ASN A 151 7.45 22.65 7.12
C ASN A 151 6.53 22.52 8.34
N GLU A 152 6.98 21.74 9.32
CA GLU A 152 6.44 21.69 10.68
C GLU A 152 7.65 21.67 11.63
N SER A 153 8.47 22.72 11.54
CA SER A 153 9.56 23.00 12.49
C SER A 153 9.08 24.03 13.50
N ASP A 154 9.01 23.56 14.75
CA ASP A 154 9.49 24.24 15.96
C ASP A 154 8.99 25.66 16.24
N GLU A 155 7.88 25.75 16.96
CA GLU A 155 7.71 26.81 17.96
C GLU A 155 7.89 26.18 19.35
N GLU A 156 9.14 26.16 19.83
CA GLU A 156 9.41 26.11 21.28
C GLU A 156 8.75 27.36 21.91
N PRO A 157 7.91 27.22 22.96
CA PRO A 157 7.49 28.39 23.70
C PRO A 157 8.69 28.94 24.48
N GLU A 158 9.14 30.14 24.09
CA GLU A 158 10.11 30.93 24.85
C GLU A 158 9.70 31.00 26.32
N TYR A 159 10.47 30.35 27.18
CA TYR A 159 10.35 30.45 28.63
C TYR A 159 10.82 31.85 29.03
N MET A 160 9.86 32.78 29.15
CA MET A 160 10.07 34.10 29.73
C MET A 160 10.67 33.95 31.14
N GLY A 161 11.95 34.33 31.25
CA GLY A 161 12.64 34.46 32.52
C GLY A 161 12.00 35.53 33.38
N PHE A 162 11.60 35.14 34.60
CA PHE A 162 11.45 36.09 35.69
C PHE A 162 12.71 36.04 36.56
N GLY A 163 13.44 37.15 36.53
CA GLY A 163 14.59 37.39 37.38
C GLY A 163 14.19 37.58 38.85
N GLY A 164 14.98 36.95 39.72
CA GLY A 164 15.70 37.58 40.82
C GLY A 164 14.93 38.30 41.93
N ALA A 165 15.07 37.77 43.15
CA ALA A 165 15.58 38.54 44.29
C ALA A 165 15.94 37.56 45.43
N GLY A 166 17.24 37.46 45.74
CA GLY A 166 17.69 36.90 47.01
C GLY A 166 17.57 37.95 48.12
N SER A 167 17.44 37.49 49.36
CA SER A 167 17.91 38.19 50.56
C SER A 167 17.90 37.20 51.74
N ASP A 168 19.03 37.15 52.43
CA ASP A 168 19.30 36.49 53.70
C ASP A 168 18.26 36.75 54.80
N ALA A 169 18.16 35.83 55.76
CA ALA A 169 18.63 36.07 57.14
C ALA A 169 18.28 34.91 58.09
N LYS A 170 19.30 34.50 58.82
CA LYS A 170 19.23 33.75 60.09
C LYS A 170 18.29 34.42 61.09
N THR A 171 17.53 33.62 61.84
CA THR A 171 17.58 33.65 63.32
C THR A 171 17.18 32.29 63.86
#